data_AF-A0A1X6Z1I6-F1
#
_entry.id   AF-A0A1X6Z1I6-F1
#
_cell.length_a   1.000
_cell.length_b   1.000
_cell.length_c   1.000
_cell.angle_alpha   90.00
_cell.angle_beta   90.00
_cell.angle_gamma   90.00
#
_symmetry.space_group_name_H-M   'P 1'
#
loop_
_entity.id
_entity.type
_entity.pdbx_description
1 polymer ?
#
loop_
_entity_poly.entity_id
_entity_poly.type
_entity_poly.pdbx_seq_one_letter_code
_entity_poly.pdbx_strand_id
1 'polypeptide(L)'
;MHETVKKMLQLVAGGFPLDKPIIIDDGSGCPSVVAFFSDLELDVFMLRFVDDGAVELVTDDYEHVAFTADILTSIEFMIEDADELWRTLDPFWSDKKQHWVGWEHLATAPENIE
;
A
#
# COMPACT_ATOMS: atom_id res chain seq x y z
N MET A 1 1.48 -19.92 2.39
CA MET A 1 1.38 -19.42 3.78
C MET A 1 0.16 -20.05 4.45
N HIS A 2 0.25 -20.40 5.75
CA HIS A 2 -0.90 -20.93 6.50
C HIS A 2 -1.92 -19.83 6.78
N GLU A 3 -3.23 -20.09 6.66
CA GLU A 3 -4.29 -19.07 6.79
C GLU A 3 -4.22 -18.27 8.11
N THR A 4 -3.88 -18.94 9.21
CA THR A 4 -3.67 -18.29 10.51
C THR A 4 -2.55 -17.25 10.48
N VAL A 5 -1.44 -17.54 9.81
CA VAL A 5 -0.30 -16.62 9.70
C VAL A 5 -0.70 -15.41 8.84
N LYS A 6 -1.41 -15.66 7.74
CA LYS A 6 -1.93 -14.59 6.87
C LYS A 6 -2.83 -13.61 7.63
N LYS A 7 -3.77 -14.13 8.43
CA LYS A 7 -4.65 -13.29 9.28
C LYS A 7 -3.88 -12.49 10.32
N MET A 8 -2.86 -13.08 10.95
CA MET A 8 -2.00 -12.37 11.88
C MET A 8 -1.25 -11.22 11.21
N LEU A 9 -0.65 -11.46 10.05
CA LEU A 9 0.07 -10.42 9.30
C LEU A 9 -0.88 -9.30 8.83
N GLN A 10 -2.09 -9.66 8.39
CA GLN A 10 -3.11 -8.69 8.01
C GLN A 10 -3.55 -7.84 9.20
N LEU A 11 -3.62 -8.42 10.41
CA LEU A 11 -3.89 -7.67 11.64
C LEU A 11 -2.75 -6.67 11.96
N VAL A 12 -1.49 -7.07 11.77
CA VAL A 12 -0.32 -6.17 11.92
C VAL A 12 -0.36 -5.05 10.88
N ALA A 13 -0.82 -5.33 9.66
CA ALA A 13 -1.12 -4.33 8.63
C ALA A 13 -2.36 -3.47 8.94
N GLY A 14 -2.87 -3.46 10.17
CA GLY A 14 -4.05 -2.67 10.55
C GLY A 14 -5.37 -3.15 9.96
N GLY A 15 -5.44 -4.40 9.50
CA GLY A 15 -6.59 -4.98 8.81
C GLY A 15 -6.54 -4.81 7.29
N PHE A 16 -5.53 -4.13 6.75
CA PHE A 16 -5.36 -3.98 5.30
C PHE A 16 -4.82 -5.25 4.65
N PRO A 17 -5.26 -5.55 3.42
CA PRO A 17 -4.77 -6.70 2.69
C PRO A 17 -3.27 -6.58 2.39
N LEU A 18 -2.60 -7.72 2.39
CA LEU A 18 -1.19 -7.85 2.03
C LEU A 18 -1.02 -8.11 0.52
N ASP A 19 0.20 -7.85 0.05
CA ASP A 19 0.75 -8.21 -1.25
C ASP A 19 -0.01 -7.64 -2.45
N LYS A 20 -0.74 -6.53 -2.24
CA LYS A 20 -1.39 -5.78 -3.32
C LYS A 20 -1.45 -4.29 -3.01
N PRO A 21 -1.32 -3.42 -4.03
CA PRO A 21 -1.57 -2.00 -3.87
C PRO A 21 -3.03 -1.73 -3.55
N ILE A 22 -3.26 -0.71 -2.72
CA ILE A 22 -4.56 -0.20 -2.33
C ILE A 22 -4.50 1.32 -2.23
N ILE A 23 -5.64 1.97 -2.44
CA ILE A 23 -5.83 3.38 -2.11
C ILE A 23 -6.23 3.46 -0.64
N ILE A 24 -5.58 4.32 0.14
CA ILE A 24 -5.96 4.62 1.53
C ILE A 24 -6.20 6.11 1.73
N ASP A 25 -7.01 6.41 2.75
CA ASP A 25 -7.09 7.74 3.37
C ASP A 25 -6.29 7.73 4.67
N ASP A 26 -5.13 8.37 4.65
CA ASP A 26 -4.25 8.53 5.80
C ASP A 26 -4.60 9.75 6.66
N GLY A 27 -5.71 10.43 6.36
CA GLY A 27 -6.17 11.64 7.04
C GLY A 27 -5.47 12.92 6.59
N SER A 28 -4.57 12.86 5.61
CA SER A 28 -3.95 14.06 5.00
C SER A 28 -4.93 14.85 4.12
N GLY A 29 -6.06 14.25 3.75
CA GLY A 29 -6.99 14.78 2.76
C GLY A 29 -6.59 14.47 1.31
N CYS A 30 -5.49 13.74 1.11
CA CYS A 30 -5.05 13.26 -0.20
C CYS A 30 -5.10 11.72 -0.24
N PRO A 31 -5.40 11.12 -1.40
CA PRO A 31 -5.25 9.69 -1.59
C PRO A 31 -3.78 9.31 -1.48
N SER A 32 -3.52 8.16 -0.87
CA SER A 32 -2.21 7.50 -0.93
C SER A 32 -2.37 6.12 -1.53
N VAL A 33 -1.50 5.75 -2.47
CA VAL A 33 -1.41 4.38 -2.99
C VAL A 33 -0.31 3.67 -2.24
N VAL A 34 -0.67 2.59 -1.52
CA VAL A 34 0.26 1.84 -0.67
C VAL A 34 0.08 0.33 -0.86
N ALA A 35 1.08 -0.45 -0.53
CA ALA A 35 0.96 -1.89 -0.36
C ALA A 35 1.59 -2.30 0.97
N PHE A 36 1.06 -3.36 1.57
CA PHE A 36 1.65 -3.99 2.75
C PHE A 36 2.21 -5.34 2.33
N PHE A 37 3.43 -5.66 2.75
CA PHE A 37 4.03 -6.96 2.49
C PHE A 37 4.81 -7.42 3.71
N SER A 38 5.05 -8.73 3.82
CA SER A 38 5.91 -9.28 4.88
C SER A 38 7.26 -9.71 4.32
N ASP A 39 8.33 -9.46 5.05
CA ASP A 39 9.65 -9.98 4.72
C ASP A 39 9.82 -11.45 5.15
N LEU A 40 11.07 -11.94 5.13
CA LEU A 40 11.40 -13.30 5.58
C LEU A 40 11.26 -13.51 7.08
N GLU A 41 11.36 -12.45 7.87
CA GLU A 41 11.24 -12.47 9.34
C GLU A 41 9.79 -12.29 9.79
N LEU A 42 8.85 -12.17 8.84
CA LEU A 42 7.42 -11.91 9.03
C LEU A 42 7.12 -10.50 9.54
N ASP A 43 8.07 -9.57 9.37
CA ASP A 43 7.85 -8.16 9.64
C ASP A 43 7.06 -7.54 8.49
N VAL A 44 6.00 -6.81 8.83
CA VAL A 44 5.12 -6.15 7.86
C VAL A 44 5.64 -4.76 7.59
N PHE A 45 5.92 -4.48 6.33
CA PHE A 45 6.37 -3.19 5.84
C PHE A 45 5.31 -2.56 4.94
N MET A 46 5.30 -1.24 4.89
CA MET A 46 4.48 -0.47 3.97
C MET A 46 5.35 0.06 2.83
N LEU A 47 4.93 -0.21 1.60
CA LEU A 47 5.39 0.48 0.40
C LEU A 47 4.42 1.61 0.11
N ARG A 48 4.95 2.80 -0.17
CA ARG A 48 4.20 3.92 -0.71
C ARG A 48 4.62 4.12 -2.17
N PHE A 49 3.64 4.17 -3.05
CA PHE A 49 3.85 4.43 -4.48
C PHE A 49 3.53 5.89 -4.74
N VAL A 50 4.55 6.67 -5.07
CA VAL A 50 4.43 8.08 -5.40
C VAL A 50 3.96 8.22 -6.85
N ASP A 51 3.21 9.28 -7.14
CA ASP A 51 2.62 9.53 -8.47
C ASP A 51 3.67 9.73 -9.59
N ASP A 52 4.92 10.04 -9.22
CA ASP A 52 6.05 10.18 -10.13
C ASP A 52 6.78 8.85 -10.45
N GLY A 53 6.27 7.74 -9.91
CA GLY A 53 6.83 6.39 -10.10
C GLY A 53 7.88 6.01 -9.06
N ALA A 54 8.18 6.86 -8.07
CA ALA A 54 9.03 6.48 -6.95
C ALA A 54 8.29 5.48 -6.02
N VAL A 55 9.05 4.53 -5.49
CA VAL A 55 8.58 3.59 -4.45
C VAL A 55 9.35 3.86 -3.17
N GLU A 56 8.64 4.24 -2.12
CA GLU A 56 9.18 4.48 -0.80
C GLU A 56 8.87 3.27 0.09
N LEU A 57 9.91 2.67 0.66
CA LEU A 57 9.76 1.70 1.73
C LEU A 57 9.74 2.43 3.07
N VAL A 58 8.62 2.34 3.79
CA VAL A 58 8.47 2.95 5.12
C VAL A 58 8.86 1.93 6.18
N THR A 59 9.90 2.26 6.94
CA THR A 59 10.46 1.41 8.00
C THR A 59 10.68 2.23 9.26
N ASP A 60 10.35 1.68 10.43
CA ASP A 60 10.64 2.29 11.73
C ASP A 60 11.95 1.73 12.32
N ASP A 61 13.03 2.52 12.32
CA ASP A 61 14.31 2.22 12.97
C ASP A 61 14.96 0.85 12.65
N TYR A 62 14.73 0.31 11.44
CA TYR A 62 15.39 -0.93 10.99
C TYR A 62 16.83 -0.66 10.53
N GLU A 63 17.80 -1.36 11.11
CA GLU A 63 19.21 -1.29 10.67
C GLU A 63 19.40 -1.94 9.29
N HIS A 64 18.64 -3.01 9.02
CA HIS A 64 18.68 -3.77 7.78
C HIS A 64 17.28 -4.21 7.37
N VAL A 65 17.03 -4.25 6.06
CA VAL A 65 15.85 -4.88 5.46
C VAL A 65 16.35 -5.90 4.44
N ALA A 66 15.85 -7.13 4.51
CA ALA A 66 16.26 -8.22 3.65
C ALA A 66 15.14 -8.63 2.70
N PHE A 67 15.44 -8.69 1.40
CA PHE A 67 14.50 -9.13 0.39
C PHE A 67 14.96 -10.41 -0.30
N THR A 68 14.01 -11.29 -0.58
CA THR A 68 14.22 -12.35 -1.55
C THR A 68 14.00 -11.83 -2.96
N ALA A 69 14.52 -12.55 -3.96
CA ALA A 69 14.22 -12.29 -5.36
C ALA A 69 12.71 -12.33 -5.64
N ASP A 70 11.98 -13.21 -4.95
CA ASP A 70 10.53 -13.32 -5.09
C ASP A 70 9.81 -12.06 -4.59
N ILE A 71 10.22 -11.50 -3.44
CA ILE A 71 9.65 -10.23 -2.93
C ILE A 71 9.96 -9.10 -3.90
N LEU A 72 11.20 -8.98 -4.39
CA LEU A 72 11.55 -7.94 -5.38
C LEU A 72 10.71 -8.04 -6.66
N THR A 73 10.45 -9.28 -7.12
CA THR A 73 9.59 -9.53 -8.29
C THR A 73 8.14 -9.17 -7.99
N SER A 74 7.64 -9.48 -6.80
CA SER A 74 6.31 -9.06 -6.37
C SER A 74 6.17 -7.54 -6.31
N ILE A 75 7.18 -6.82 -5.82
CA ILE A 75 7.20 -5.36 -5.80
C ILE A 75 7.11 -4.79 -7.22
N GLU A 76 7.81 -5.39 -8.19
CA GLU A 76 7.72 -4.98 -9.61
C GLU A 76 6.29 -5.06 -10.14
N PHE A 77 5.57 -6.16 -9.89
CA PHE A 77 4.16 -6.28 -10.27
C PHE A 77 3.27 -5.27 -9.52
N MET A 78 3.54 -5.03 -8.23
CA MET A 78 2.80 -4.03 -7.45
C MET A 78 3.00 -2.61 -7.98
N ILE A 79 4.14 -2.29 -8.61
CA ILE A 79 4.33 -0.98 -9.24
C ILE A 79 3.35 -0.80 -10.41
N GLU A 80 3.20 -1.81 -11.27
CA GLU A 80 2.26 -1.76 -12.40
C GLU A 80 0.81 -1.59 -11.91
N ASP A 81 0.42 -2.35 -10.89
CA ASP A 81 -0.92 -2.23 -10.27
C ASP A 81 -1.12 -0.86 -9.59
N ALA A 82 -0.08 -0.32 -8.95
CA ALA A 82 -0.13 1.01 -8.31
C ALA A 82 -0.29 2.13 -9.34
N ASP A 83 0.38 2.04 -10.49
CA ASP A 83 0.21 2.96 -11.62
C ASP A 83 -1.23 2.96 -12.13
N GLU A 84 -1.87 1.79 -12.18
CA GLU A 84 -3.29 1.69 -12.55
C GLU A 84 -4.19 2.38 -11.52
N LEU A 85 -3.91 2.21 -10.22
CA LEU A 85 -4.64 2.92 -9.16
C LEU A 85 -4.47 4.42 -9.26
N TRP A 86 -3.26 4.93 -9.52
CA TRP A 86 -3.05 6.36 -9.76
C TRP A 86 -3.85 6.88 -10.95
N ARG A 87 -3.88 6.14 -12.07
CA ARG A 87 -4.74 6.49 -13.23
C ARG A 87 -6.22 6.49 -12.89
N THR A 88 -6.67 5.64 -11.97
CA THR A 88 -8.07 5.67 -11.49
C THR A 88 -8.38 6.89 -10.63
N LEU A 89 -7.36 7.46 -9.98
CA LEU A 89 -7.47 8.68 -9.19
C LEU A 89 -7.52 9.93 -10.08
N ASP A 90 -6.80 9.98 -11.22
CA ASP A 90 -6.72 11.15 -12.12
C ASP A 90 -8.01 11.97 -12.29
N PRO A 91 -9.20 11.36 -12.51
CA PRO A 91 -10.45 12.12 -12.68
C PRO A 91 -10.90 12.90 -11.43
N PHE A 92 -10.37 12.58 -10.25
CA PHE A 92 -10.67 13.22 -8.98
C PHE A 92 -9.74 14.38 -8.64
N TRP A 93 -8.69 14.60 -9.44
CA TRP A 93 -7.87 15.80 -9.31
C TRP A 93 -8.64 17.03 -9.78
N SER A 94 -8.69 18.07 -8.95
CA SER A 94 -9.32 19.33 -9.31
C SER A 94 -8.27 20.42 -9.52
N ASP A 95 -7.96 20.75 -10.77
CA ASP A 95 -7.06 21.87 -11.10
C ASP A 95 -7.49 23.20 -10.49
N LYS A 96 -8.81 23.41 -10.34
CA LYS A 96 -9.35 24.63 -9.72
C LYS A 96 -9.01 24.72 -8.23
N LYS A 97 -9.02 23.59 -7.53
CA LYS A 97 -8.77 23.52 -6.08
C LYS A 97 -7.31 23.15 -5.77
N GLN A 98 -6.54 22.72 -6.78
CA GLN A 98 -5.21 22.13 -6.62
C GLN A 98 -5.23 21.01 -5.56
N HIS A 99 -6.28 20.18 -5.62
CA HIS A 99 -6.55 19.17 -4.59
C HIS A 99 -7.45 18.06 -5.14
N TRP A 100 -7.34 16.88 -4.53
CA TRP A 100 -8.18 15.72 -4.80
C TRP A 100 -9.57 15.88 -4.19
N VAL A 101 -10.64 15.47 -4.89
CA VAL A 101 -12.02 15.64 -4.42
C VAL A 101 -12.89 14.45 -4.83
N GLY A 102 -13.57 13.82 -3.87
CA GLY A 102 -14.59 12.81 -4.15
C GLY A 102 -14.05 11.41 -4.42
N TRP A 103 -12.77 11.18 -4.17
CA TRP A 103 -12.08 9.90 -4.38
C TRP A 103 -12.29 8.91 -3.22
N GLU A 104 -12.86 9.34 -2.09
CA GLU A 104 -12.87 8.62 -0.81
C GLU A 104 -13.58 7.25 -0.89
N HIS A 105 -14.50 7.09 -1.85
CA HIS A 105 -15.18 5.82 -2.10
C HIS A 105 -14.30 4.76 -2.76
N LEU A 106 -13.13 5.14 -3.30
CA LEU A 106 -12.10 4.24 -3.83
C LEU A 106 -11.15 3.75 -2.73
N ALA A 107 -11.13 4.41 -1.57
CA ALA A 107 -10.29 4.02 -0.45
C ALA A 107 -10.69 2.63 0.05
N THR A 108 -9.69 1.78 0.22
CA THR A 108 -9.87 0.47 0.87
C THR A 108 -10.07 0.70 2.36
N ALA A 109 -11.11 0.09 2.92
CA ALA A 109 -11.30 0.05 4.36
C ALA A 109 -10.57 -1.17 4.95
N PRO A 110 -9.98 -1.05 6.16
CA PRO A 110 -9.41 -2.21 6.84
C PRO A 110 -10.51 -3.20 7.21
N GLU A 111 -10.20 -4.50 7.13
CA GLU A 111 -11.09 -5.55 7.58
C GLU A 111 -11.02 -5.70 9.11
N ASN A 112 -12.17 -5.91 9.76
CA ASN A 112 -12.19 -6.36 11.15
C ASN A 112 -11.82 -7.84 11.19
N ILE A 113 -10.59 -8.12 11.58
CA ILE A 113 -10.07 -9.48 11.72
C ILE A 113 -10.27 -9.91 13.17
N GLU A 114 -11.37 -10.64 13.41
CA GLU A 114 -11.65 -11.36 14.67
C GLU A 114 -11.04 -12.77 14.69
#